data_AF-A0A1Z9AQX9-F1
#
_entry.id   AF-A0A1Z9AQX9-F1
#
_cell.length_a   1.000
_cell.length_b   1.000
_cell.length_c   1.000
_cell.angle_alpha   90.00
_cell.angle_beta   90.00
_cell.angle_gamma   90.00
#
_symmetry.space_group_name_H-M   'P 1'
#
loop_
_entity.id
_entity.type
_entity.pdbx_description
1 polymer ?
#
loop_
_entity_poly.entity_id
_entity_poly.type
_entity_poly.pdbx_seq_one_letter_code
_entity_poly.pdbx_strand_id
1 'polypeptide(L)' 'MTTAKFVTEVSITDPDSNTPVEVAIYKEEASGAMFGVDSSFITSNFDEDETIEIPSPFGNGQVELVE' A
#
# COMPACT_ATOMS: atom_id res chain seq x y z
N MET A 1 -14.38 -3.62 -7.48
CA MET A 1 -13.05 -2.99 -7.48
C MET A 1 -13.18 -1.73 -6.65
N THR A 2 -12.38 -1.60 -5.60
CA THR A 2 -12.30 -0.39 -4.78
C THR A 2 -10.95 0.27 -5.02
N THR A 3 -10.81 1.55 -4.70
CA THR A 3 -9.53 2.25 -4.73
C THR A 3 -9.02 2.47 -3.31
N ALA A 4 -7.71 2.65 -3.19
CA ALA A 4 -7.08 3.14 -1.98
C ALA A 4 -6.13 4.29 -2.32
N LYS A 5 -6.38 5.44 -1.69
CA LYS A 5 -5.65 6.69 -1.95
C LYS A 5 -4.42 6.79 -1.08
N PHE A 6 -3.30 7.18 -1.68
CA PHE A 6 -2.08 7.48 -0.95
C PHE A 6 -2.35 8.57 0.09
N VAL A 7 -1.81 8.37 1.29
CA VAL A 7 -1.93 9.30 2.41
C VAL A 7 -0.57 9.88 2.75
N THR A 8 0.42 9.02 2.99
CA THR A 8 1.76 9.41 3.40
C THR A 8 2.70 8.20 3.32
N GLU A 9 4.01 8.44 3.33
CA GLU A 9 5.03 7.42 3.51
C GLU A 9 5.68 7.59 4.87
N VAL A 10 5.90 6.48 5.58
CA VAL A 10 6.52 6.47 6.90
C VAL A 10 7.65 5.46 6.97
N SER A 11 8.73 5.85 7.63
CA SER A 11 9.86 4.96 7.93
C SER A 11 9.59 4.22 9.24
N ILE A 12 9.52 2.88 9.18
CA ILE A 12 9.26 2.00 10.33
C ILE A 12 10.42 1.03 10.48
N THR A 13 10.86 0.74 11.70
CA THR A 13 11.86 -0.30 11.96
C THR A 13 11.24 -1.68 11.82
N ASP A 14 11.71 -2.48 10.86
CA ASP A 14 11.32 -3.88 10.71
C ASP A 14 11.81 -4.71 11.92
N PRO A 15 10.92 -5.42 12.63
CA PRO A 15 11.28 -6.15 13.85
C PRO A 15 12.24 -7.32 13.60
N ASP A 16 12.27 -7.88 12.40
CA ASP A 16 13.09 -9.04 12.08
C ASP A 16 14.54 -8.63 11.76
N SER A 17 14.73 -7.60 10.93
CA SER A 17 16.06 -7.09 10.54
C SER A 17 16.61 -5.99 11.44
N ASN A 18 15.76 -5.32 12.23
CA ASN A 18 16.07 -4.07 12.94
C ASN A 18 16.57 -2.94 12.03
N THR A 19 16.18 -2.95 10.76
CA THR A 19 16.51 -1.90 9.80
C THR A 19 15.28 -1.06 9.44
N PRO A 20 15.45 0.22 9.06
CA PRO A 20 14.34 1.03 8.57
C PRO A 20 13.79 0.50 7.25
N VAL A 21 12.47 0.48 7.13
CA VAL A 21 11.72 0.15 5.91
C VAL A 21 10.71 1.26 5.68
N GLU A 22 10.61 1.73 4.44
CA GLU A 22 9.61 2.72 4.04
C GLU A 22 8.27 2.03 3.74
N VAL A 23 7.20 2.54 4.34
CA VAL A 23 5.84 2.00 4.21
C VAL A 23 4.92 3.10 3.71
N ALA A 24 4.36 2.90 2.52
CA ALA A 24 3.33 3.74 1.95
C ALA A 24 1.97 3.42 2.59
N ILE A 25 1.33 4.44 3.16
CA ILE A 25 0.02 4.35 3.81
C ILE A 25 -1.06 4.76 2.83
N TYR A 26 -2.09 3.91 2.70
CA TYR A 26 -3.23 4.12 1.84
C TYR A 26 -4.54 4.08 2.62
N LYS A 27 -5.54 4.86 2.18
CA LYS A 27 -6.91 4.81 2.68
C LYS A 27 -7.83 4.14 1.67
N GLU A 28 -8.36 2.97 2.03
CA GLU A 28 -9.34 2.25 1.20
C GLU A 28 -10.71 2.95 1.26
N GLU A 29 -11.32 3.20 0.10
CA GLU A 29 -12.63 3.85 0.05
C GLU A 29 -13.77 2.96 0.58
N ALA A 30 -13.75 1.65 0.27
CA ALA A 30 -14.83 0.74 0.63
C ALA A 30 -14.96 0.52 2.15
N SER A 31 -13.86 0.27 2.87
CA SER A 31 -13.90 0.12 4.33
C SER A 31 -13.77 1.44 5.10
N GLY A 32 -13.18 2.46 4.47
CA GLY A 32 -12.75 3.69 5.15
C GLY A 32 -11.52 3.51 6.04
N ALA A 33 -10.95 2.30 6.12
CA ALA A 33 -9.78 1.97 6.91
C ALA A 33 -8.49 2.32 6.16
N MET A 34 -7.39 2.39 6.91
CA MET A 34 -6.05 2.62 6.36
C MET A 34 -5.19 1.37 6.52
N PHE A 35 -4.32 1.15 5.56
CA PHE A 35 -3.34 0.06 5.56
C PHE A 35 -2.01 0.55 5.01
N GLY A 36 -0.92 -0.13 5.37
CA GLY A 36 0.43 0.14 4.89
C GLY A 36 0.92 -0.96 3.97
N VAL A 37 1.67 -0.58 2.94
CA VAL A 37 2.36 -1.48 2.01
C VAL A 37 3.83 -1.07 1.96
N ASP A 38 4.74 -2.04 1.97
CA ASP A 38 6.17 -1.79 1.79
C ASP A 38 6.40 -1.05 0.47
N SER A 39 7.02 0.13 0.51
CA SER A 39 7.22 0.97 -0.67
C SER A 39 8.06 0.26 -1.73
N SER A 40 9.02 -0.57 -1.33
CA SER A 40 9.85 -1.33 -2.26
C SER A 40 9.06 -2.38 -3.04
N PHE A 41 7.98 -2.92 -2.46
CA PHE A 41 7.07 -3.83 -3.15
C PHE A 41 6.31 -3.10 -4.27
N ILE A 42 5.93 -1.84 -4.04
CA ILE A 42 5.24 -1.00 -5.02
C ILE A 42 6.18 -0.66 -6.18
N THR A 43 7.37 -0.13 -5.88
CA THR A 43 8.32 0.32 -6.90
C THR A 43 8.96 -0.82 -7.69
N SER A 44 9.17 -2.00 -7.10
CA SER A 44 9.89 -3.10 -7.77
C SER A 44 9.02 -3.92 -8.71
N ASN A 45 7.70 -3.84 -8.59
CA ASN A 45 6.78 -4.72 -9.31
C ASN A 45 6.01 -4.03 -10.44
N PHE A 46 6.04 -2.70 -10.55
CA PHE A 46 5.17 -1.97 -11.47
C PHE A 46 5.88 -0.75 -12.09
N ASP A 47 5.76 -0.60 -13.40
CA ASP A 47 6.21 0.58 -14.15
C ASP A 47 5.31 1.80 -13.83
N GLU A 48 5.82 3.02 -14.03
CA GLU A 48 5.15 4.30 -13.68
C GLU A 48 3.76 4.50 -14.34
N ASP A 49 3.38 3.67 -15.32
CA ASP A 49 2.12 3.76 -16.06
C ASP A 49 1.13 2.62 -15.75
N GLU A 50 1.44 1.70 -14.84
CA GLU A 50 0.56 0.56 -14.50
C GLU A 50 -0.26 0.79 -13.21
N THR A 51 -1.56 0.47 -13.27
CA THR A 51 -2.46 0.48 -12.11
C THR A 51 -2.11 -0.67 -11.17
N ILE A 52 -1.78 -0.36 -9.92
CA ILE A 52 -1.34 -1.36 -8.93
C ILE A 52 -2.55 -1.95 -8.23
N GLU A 53 -2.81 -3.24 -8.46
CA GLU A 53 -3.91 -3.96 -7.81
C GLU A 53 -3.39 -4.95 -6.77
N ILE A 54 -3.87 -4.84 -5.54
CA ILE A 54 -3.56 -5.79 -4.46
C ILE A 54 -4.85 -6.36 -3.83
N PRO A 55 -4.79 -7.52 -3.16
CA PRO A 55 -5.91 -7.98 -2.33
C PRO A 55 -6.19 -6.99 -1.19
N SER A 56 -7.45 -6.62 -1.01
CA SER A 56 -7.89 -5.79 0.11
C SER A 56 -7.61 -6.50 1.44
N PRO A 57 -6.89 -5.87 2.38
CA PRO A 57 -6.70 -6.39 3.74
C PRO A 57 -8.01 -6.54 4.53
N PHE A 58 -9.08 -5.90 4.06
CA PHE A 58 -10.37 -5.80 4.74
C PHE A 58 -11.46 -6.67 4.09
N GLY A 59 -11.10 -7.53 3.14
CA GLY A 59 -12.02 -8.50 2.53
C GLY A 59 -12.89 -7.94 1.41
N ASN A 60 -12.58 -6.74 0.89
CA ASN A 60 -13.35 -6.09 -0.17
C ASN A 60 -12.95 -6.53 -1.60
N GLY A 61 -12.31 -7.70 -1.74
CA GLY A 61 -11.80 -8.20 -3.02
C GLY A 61 -10.46 -7.57 -3.38
N GLN A 62 -10.34 -7.00 -4.58
CA GLN A 62 -9.13 -6.27 -5.01
C GLN A 62 -9.29 -4.76 -4.81
N VAL A 63 -8.17 -4.14 -4.46
CA VAL A 63 -8.01 -2.69 -4.31
C VAL A 63 -6.94 -2.17 -5.26
N GLU A 64 -7.26 -1.10 -5.95
CA GLU A 64 -6.35 -0.34 -6.80
C GLU A 64 -5.67 0.76 -5.98
N LEU A 65 -4.34 0.79 -5.94
CA LEU A 65 -3.58 1.84 -5.27
C LEU A 65 -3.47 3.04 -6.21
N VAL A 66 -3.86 4.21 -5.71
CA VAL A 66 -3.81 5.47 -6.46
C VAL A 66 -2.99 6.51 -5.69
N GLU A 67 -2.18 7.29 -6.41
CA GLU A 67 -1.43 8.43 -5.86
C GLU A 67 -2.31 9.66 -5.59
#